data_AF-A0A949GER8-F1
#
_entry.id   AF-A0A949GER8-F1
#
_cell.length_a   1.000
_cell.length_b   1.000
_cell.length_c   1.000
_cell.angle_alpha   90.00
_cell.angle_beta   90.00
_cell.angle_gamma   90.00
#
_symmetry.space_group_name_H-M   'P 1'
#
loop_
_entity.id
_entity.type
_entity.pdbx_description
1 polymer ?
#
loop_
_entity_poly.entity_id
_entity_poly.type
_entity_poly.pdbx_seq_one_letter_code
_entity_poly.pdbx_strand_id
1 'polypeptide(L)'
;MSKDNAFFNNPTVKWIEHRLPIFSFVDHSLGSQYPTPRNLNYFWNFGSLAGFMLVVMILSGVFLAMNYTPHVDYAFNSVERIMRDVNYGWLIRY
;
A
#
# COMPACT_ATOMS: atom_id res chain seq x y z
N MET A 1 -25.12 7.77 14.60
CA MET A 1 -25.01 6.79 15.71
C MET A 1 -23.52 6.55 15.94
N SER A 2 -22.92 7.39 16.78
CA SER A 2 -21.52 7.27 17.18
C SER A 2 -21.38 5.96 17.94
N LYS A 3 -20.79 4.95 17.30
CA LYS A 3 -20.51 3.70 18.00
C LYS A 3 -19.28 3.94 18.86
N ASP A 4 -19.43 3.64 20.14
CA ASP A 4 -18.37 3.56 21.14
C ASP A 4 -17.32 2.55 20.68
N ASN A 5 -16.42 3.01 19.82
CA ASN A 5 -15.29 2.23 19.37
C ASN A 5 -14.31 2.20 20.54
N ALA A 6 -14.17 1.04 21.19
CA ALA A 6 -13.22 0.83 22.30
C ALA A 6 -11.80 1.34 21.97
N PHE A 7 -11.45 1.35 20.68
CA PHE A 7 -10.21 1.92 20.13
C PHE A 7 -10.04 3.43 20.42
N PHE A 8 -11.05 4.25 20.16
CA PHE A 8 -11.01 5.70 20.43
C PHE A 8 -11.16 6.03 21.92
N ASN A 9 -11.47 5.04 22.77
CA ASN A 9 -11.56 5.26 24.21
C ASN A 9 -10.19 5.17 24.92
N ASN A 10 -9.14 4.74 24.22
CA ASN A 10 -7.79 4.70 24.77
C ASN A 10 -7.24 6.14 24.98
N PRO A 11 -6.73 6.49 26.18
CA PRO A 11 -6.16 7.81 26.46
C PRO A 11 -5.08 8.26 25.48
N THR A 12 -4.25 7.32 24.98
CA THR A 12 -3.19 7.64 24.01
C THR A 12 -3.77 8.00 22.65
N VAL A 13 -4.78 7.26 22.19
CA VAL A 13 -5.46 7.52 20.92
C VAL A 13 -6.19 8.85 20.96
N LYS A 14 -6.88 9.18 22.07
CA LYS A 14 -7.51 10.50 22.27
C LYS A 14 -6.52 11.65 22.23
N TRP A 15 -5.34 11.47 22.84
CA TRP A 15 -4.30 12.49 22.83
C TRP A 15 -3.73 12.72 21.43
N ILE A 16 -3.50 11.65 20.67
CA ILE A 16 -3.05 11.75 19.27
C ILE A 16 -4.11 12.45 18.44
N GLU A 17 -5.37 12.01 18.52
CA GLU A 17 -6.48 12.55 17.75
C GLU A 17 -6.72 14.05 18.02
N HIS A 18 -6.55 14.46 19.28
CA HIS A 18 -6.64 15.88 19.67
C HIS A 18 -5.51 16.74 19.09
N ARG A 19 -4.31 16.19 18.89
CA ARG A 19 -3.16 16.94 18.33
C ARG A 19 -3.11 16.88 16.82
N LEU A 20 -3.40 15.72 16.24
CA LEU A 20 -3.40 15.47 14.82
C LEU A 20 -4.48 14.41 14.52
N PRO A 21 -5.62 14.80 13.92
CA PRO A 21 -6.77 13.92 13.73
C PRO A 21 -6.55 12.97 12.55
N ILE A 22 -5.55 12.09 12.63
CA ILE A 22 -5.22 11.13 11.56
C ILE A 22 -6.34 10.09 11.44
N PHE A 23 -6.82 9.57 12.56
CA PHE A 23 -7.76 8.45 12.53
C PHE A 23 -9.15 8.93 12.12
N SER A 24 -9.64 10.07 12.62
CA SER A 24 -10.90 10.63 12.14
C SER A 24 -10.83 11.03 10.67
N PHE A 25 -9.68 11.51 10.18
CA PHE A 25 -9.52 11.83 8.77
C PHE A 25 -9.64 10.57 7.90
N VAL A 26 -8.92 9.51 8.23
CA VAL A 26 -8.98 8.22 7.51
C VAL A 26 -10.40 7.64 7.55
N ASP A 27 -11.05 7.66 8.72
CA ASP A 27 -12.41 7.15 8.88
C ASP A 27 -13.44 7.92 8.05
N HIS A 28 -13.23 9.23 7.88
CA HIS A 28 -14.10 10.08 7.07
C HIS A 28 -13.88 9.86 5.56
N SER A 29 -12.63 9.71 5.13
CA SER A 29 -12.29 9.62 3.71
C SER A 29 -12.40 8.21 3.12
N LEU A 30 -12.07 7.17 3.89
CA LEU A 30 -11.97 5.78 3.42
C LEU A 30 -12.79 4.80 4.27
N GLY A 31 -13.17 5.21 5.49
CA GLY A 31 -13.83 4.35 6.46
C GLY A 31 -15.35 4.34 6.36
N SER A 32 -15.97 3.86 7.44
CA SER A 32 -17.43 3.63 7.52
C SER A 32 -18.27 4.91 7.49
N GLN A 33 -17.64 6.08 7.61
CA GLN A 33 -18.34 7.37 7.56
C GLN A 33 -18.52 7.87 6.13
N TYR A 34 -17.83 7.28 5.14
CA TYR A 34 -17.97 7.65 3.74
C TYR A 34 -19.26 7.05 3.15
N PRO A 35 -20.26 7.87 2.74
CA PRO A 35 -21.53 7.37 2.25
C PRO A 35 -21.38 6.82 0.83
N THR A 36 -21.47 5.50 0.68
CA THR A 36 -21.42 4.84 -0.63
C THR A 36 -22.81 4.40 -1.12
N PRO A 37 -23.10 4.55 -2.42
CA PRO A 37 -24.37 4.10 -2.99
C PRO A 37 -24.47 2.56 -2.93
N ARG A 38 -25.65 2.03 -2.61
CA ARG A 38 -25.86 0.57 -2.48
C ARG A 38 -25.84 -0.21 -3.80
N ASN A 39 -25.95 0.48 -4.94
CA ASN A 39 -25.99 -0.12 -6.28
C ASN A 39 -24.64 0.07 -7.01
N LEU A 40 -23.55 -0.42 -6.41
CA LEU A 40 -22.20 -0.38 -7.01
C LEU A 40 -22.00 -1.60 -7.92
N ASN A 41 -21.53 -1.37 -9.13
CA ASN A 41 -21.10 -2.43 -10.05
C ASN A 41 -19.61 -2.76 -9.83
N TYR A 42 -19.16 -3.94 -10.30
CA TYR A 42 -17.79 -4.45 -10.17
C TYR A 42 -16.70 -3.47 -10.62
N PHE A 43 -16.98 -2.60 -11.60
CA PHE A 43 -16.03 -1.59 -12.08
C PHE A 43 -15.55 -0.61 -10.99
N TRP A 44 -16.31 -0.41 -9.91
CA TRP A 44 -15.86 0.43 -8.79
C TRP A 44 -14.67 -0.14 -8.02
N ASN A 45 -14.39 -1.45 -8.14
CA ASN A 45 -13.23 -2.07 -7.51
C ASN A 45 -11.91 -1.76 -8.23
N PHE A 46 -11.94 -1.23 -9.46
CA PHE A 46 -10.70 -0.90 -10.17
C PHE A 46 -9.91 0.21 -9.48
N GLY A 47 -10.57 1.12 -8.77
CA GLY A 47 -9.88 2.17 -8.01
C GLY A 47 -9.06 1.60 -6.84
N SER A 48 -9.66 0.74 -6.01
CA SER A 48 -8.96 0.10 -4.89
C SER A 48 -7.88 -0.88 -5.39
N LEU A 49 -8.16 -1.61 -6.48
CA LEU A 49 -7.20 -2.49 -7.11
C LEU A 49 -5.97 -1.71 -7.63
N ALA A 50 -6.17 -0.56 -8.28
CA ALA A 50 -5.06 0.28 -8.74
C ALA A 50 -4.22 0.81 -7.57
N GLY A 51 -4.85 1.21 -6.46
CA GLY A 51 -4.14 1.60 -5.24
C GLY A 51 -3.28 0.46 -4.66
N PHE A 52 -3.82 -0.75 -4.63
CA PHE A 52 -3.07 -1.93 -4.20
C PHE A 52 -1.90 -2.26 -5.14
N MET A 53 -2.13 -2.23 -6.46
CA MET A 53 -1.08 -2.44 -7.47
C MET A 53 0.04 -1.41 -7.34
N LEU A 54 -0.28 -0.14 -7.09
CA LEU A 54 0.71 0.91 -6.88
C LEU A 54 1.64 0.58 -5.70
N VAL A 55 1.08 0.18 -4.56
CA VAL A 55 1.88 -0.18 -3.37
C VAL A 55 2.81 -1.36 -3.68
N VAL A 56 2.29 -2.40 -4.33
CA VAL A 56 3.09 -3.57 -4.73
C VAL A 56 4.22 -3.14 -5.67
N MET A 57 3.95 -2.32 -6.69
CA MET A 57 4.95 -1.84 -7.64
C MET A 57 6.04 -0.97 -6.99
N ILE A 58 5.70 -0.13 -6.02
CA ILE A 58 6.69 0.67 -5.29
C ILE A 58 7.61 -0.25 -4.49
N LEU A 59 7.04 -1.19 -3.74
CA LEU A 59 7.82 -2.09 -2.88
C LEU A 59 8.72 -3.01 -3.70
N SER A 60 8.19 -3.65 -4.74
CA SER A 60 8.98 -4.52 -5.62
C SER A 60 9.99 -3.71 -6.43
N GLY A 61 9.59 -2.56 -6.96
CA GLY A 61 10.46 -1.67 -7.73
C GLY A 61 11.69 -1.20 -6.95
N VAL A 62 11.50 -0.80 -5.68
CA VAL A 62 12.62 -0.41 -4.81
C VAL A 62 13.58 -1.59 -4.58
N PHE A 63 13.06 -2.79 -4.34
CA PHE A 63 13.88 -3.99 -4.16
C PHE A 63 14.68 -4.35 -5.43
N LEU A 64 14.06 -4.25 -6.61
CA LEU A 64 14.74 -4.48 -7.88
C LEU A 64 15.81 -3.41 -8.12
N ALA A 65 15.51 -2.14 -7.85
CA ALA A 65 16.45 -1.04 -8.03
C ALA A 65 17.73 -1.20 -7.20
N MET A 66 17.64 -1.77 -5.98
CA MET A 66 18.82 -2.07 -5.16
C MET A 66 19.75 -3.12 -5.79
N ASN A 67 19.23 -3.98 -6.65
CA ASN A 67 19.97 -5.10 -7.26
C ASN A 67 20.30 -4.89 -8.74
N TYR A 68 19.66 -3.94 -9.39
CA TYR A 68 19.84 -3.64 -10.80
C TYR A 68 21.01 -2.68 -11.04
N THR A 69 21.80 -2.92 -12.10
CA THR A 69 22.89 -2.02 -12.51
C THR A 69 22.50 -1.31 -13.81
N PRO A 70 22.29 0.03 -13.80
CA PRO A 70 21.84 0.78 -14.97
C PRO A 70 23.01 1.12 -15.90
N HIS A 71 23.64 0.10 -16.48
CA HIS A 71 24.72 0.25 -17.46
C HIS A 71 24.52 -0.73 -18.62
N VAL A 72 24.80 -0.30 -19.86
CA VAL A 72 24.53 -1.11 -21.08
C VAL A 72 25.18 -2.50 -21.01
N ASP A 73 26.43 -2.56 -20.55
CA ASP A 73 27.18 -3.82 -20.46
C ASP A 73 26.72 -4.75 -19.32
N TYR A 74 26.14 -4.19 -18.24
CA TYR A 74 25.84 -4.92 -17.00
C TYR A 74 24.35 -5.13 -16.76
N ALA A 75 23.47 -4.43 -17.50
CA ALA A 75 22.03 -4.46 -17.31
C ALA A 75 21.48 -5.89 -17.38
N PHE A 76 21.85 -6.65 -18.42
CA PHE A 76 21.38 -8.03 -18.59
C PHE A 76 21.91 -8.96 -17.49
N ASN A 77 23.22 -8.89 -17.21
CA ASN A 77 23.85 -9.71 -16.18
C ASN A 77 23.23 -9.46 -14.80
N SER A 78 22.95 -8.20 -14.45
CA SER A 78 22.31 -7.85 -13.18
C SER A 78 20.91 -8.45 -13.01
N VAL A 79 20.15 -8.60 -14.11
CA VAL A 79 18.84 -9.26 -14.10
C VAL A 79 18.97 -10.77 -13.95
N GLU A 80 19.94 -11.41 -14.60
CA GLU A 80 20.21 -12.84 -14.43
C GLU A 80 20.64 -13.16 -12.99
N ARG A 81 21.48 -12.30 -12.39
CA ARG A 81 21.86 -12.37 -10.98
C ARG A 81 20.64 -12.27 -10.06
N ILE A 82 19.70 -11.36 -10.33
CA ILE A 82 18.44 -11.25 -9.55
C ILE A 82 17.65 -12.56 -9.62
N MET A 83 17.60 -13.22 -10.77
CA MET A 83 16.82 -14.45 -10.92
C MET A 83 17.43 -15.66 -10.20
N ARG A 84 18.75 -15.76 -10.18
CA ARG A 84 19.47 -16.97 -9.75
C ARG A 84 20.06 -16.88 -8.35
N ASP A 85 20.55 -15.70 -7.99
CA ASP A 85 21.38 -15.53 -6.80
C ASP A 85 20.66 -14.77 -5.68
N VAL A 86 19.62 -14.00 -6.00
CA VAL A 86 18.83 -13.26 -5.00
C VAL A 86 17.69 -14.13 -4.48
N ASN A 87 17.59 -14.25 -3.15
CA ASN A 87 16.52 -14.98 -2.49
C ASN A 87 15.15 -14.43 -2.91
N TYR A 88 14.30 -15.30 -3.47
CA TYR A 88 12.99 -14.94 -4.05
C TYR A 88 13.05 -13.86 -5.15
N GLY A 89 14.23 -13.55 -5.69
CA GLY A 89 14.37 -12.54 -6.75
C GLY A 89 13.59 -12.92 -8.02
N TRP A 90 13.46 -14.22 -8.30
CA TRP A 90 12.57 -14.72 -9.34
C TRP A 90 11.10 -14.36 -9.12
N LEU A 91 10.62 -14.41 -7.88
CA LEU A 91 9.23 -14.11 -7.54
C LEU A 91 8.96 -12.60 -7.60
N ILE A 92 9.91 -11.78 -7.16
CA ILE A 92 9.72 -10.32 -7.10
C ILE A 92 9.83 -9.70 -8.50
N ARG A 93 10.55 -10.34 -9.43
CA ARG A 93 10.64 -9.89 -10.82
C ARG A 93 9.34 -10.15 -11.60
N TYR A 94 8.67 -11.28 -11.34
CA TYR A 94 7.43 -11.66 -12.03
C TYR A 94 6.19 -11.04 -11.37
#